data_AF-A0A1H2GIX3-F1
#
_entry.id   AF-A0A1H2GIX3-F1
#
_cell.length_a   1.000
_cell.length_b   1.000
_cell.length_c   1.000
_cell.angle_alpha   90.00
_cell.angle_beta   90.00
_cell.angle_gamma   90.00
#
_symmetry.space_group_name_H-M   'P 1'
#
loop_
_entity.id
_entity.type
_entity.pdbx_description
1 polymer ?
#
loop_
_entity_poly.entity_id
_entity_poly.type
_entity_poly.pdbx_seq_one_letter_code
_entity_poly.pdbx_strand_id
1 'polypeptide(L)'
;MKETTVLYKYFDEKTISWFKDKNEYVVLENTAAAILKKINSGIPVNEIAKTLSKELEIPIEKSVDFILELEKKFFTEKQSENIEMANDFRNIKRPKNFEFIKYYKINNIIFKISFLSDKELSFVHPKFAHLVMEEVTEFQNEFEVFINHNYIFLYVNNTFIGSWSPENLHYFQGKFSMELIQKIHQKEEKEWMGVFHASAVSDGKKAILFLGDSGNGKSTSLAILQANGFTCLADDFVPVDVKKQKVYSFPAAISIKKSSLETLLPMYPELESSAEYHFKRLHKIVRYLKPNNDDFFANLPCNDLIFIKYQKDATLVCNRISKIDAFQQLVPDSWLSPITENAQIFLDWFENLNCYQLVYSNNAEMIETVSTIFKNDL
;
A
#
# COMPACT_ATOMS: atom_id res chain seq x y z
N MET A 1 28.77 15.25 -10.99
CA MET A 1 27.62 14.33 -10.84
C MET A 1 26.35 15.14 -10.92
N LYS A 2 25.24 14.58 -11.41
CA LYS A 2 23.94 15.23 -11.16
C LYS A 2 23.69 15.13 -9.65
N GLU A 3 23.40 16.25 -9.01
CA GLU A 3 22.96 16.27 -7.61
C GLU A 3 21.62 15.53 -7.55
N THR A 4 21.60 14.37 -6.91
CA THR A 4 20.36 13.66 -6.58
C THR A 4 19.84 14.22 -5.26
N THR A 5 18.56 14.59 -5.18
CA THR A 5 17.97 14.96 -3.89
C THR A 5 17.87 13.71 -3.01
N VAL A 6 18.49 13.76 -1.82
CA VAL A 6 18.45 12.68 -0.83
C VAL A 6 17.95 13.23 0.49
N LEU A 7 16.92 12.59 1.07
CA LEU A 7 16.46 12.87 2.43
C LEU A 7 17.08 11.86 3.39
N TYR A 8 17.30 12.27 4.64
CA TYR A 8 17.90 11.44 5.68
C TYR A 8 17.09 11.60 6.98
N LYS A 9 16.60 10.50 7.53
CA LYS A 9 15.89 10.46 8.82
C LYS A 9 16.58 9.45 9.75
N TYR A 10 17.04 9.91 10.90
CA TYR A 10 17.80 9.11 11.86
C TYR A 10 16.85 8.36 12.81
N PHE A 11 17.11 7.07 13.01
CA PHE A 11 16.40 6.20 13.94
C PHE A 11 17.42 5.36 14.71
N ASP A 12 17.78 5.80 15.91
CA ASP A 12 18.79 5.21 16.79
C ASP A 12 20.08 4.82 16.04
N GLU A 13 20.25 3.54 15.73
CA GLU A 13 21.47 2.98 15.13
C GLU A 13 21.54 3.11 13.60
N LYS A 14 20.42 3.43 12.93
CA LYS A 14 20.35 3.46 11.47
C LYS A 14 19.67 4.72 10.95
N THR A 15 19.95 5.02 9.69
CA THR A 15 19.35 6.14 8.96
C THR A 15 18.51 5.61 7.82
N ILE A 16 17.28 6.08 7.72
CA ILE A 16 16.44 5.90 6.54
C ILE A 16 16.78 7.01 5.55
N SER A 17 17.21 6.62 4.36
CA SER A 17 17.56 7.53 3.28
C SER A 17 16.62 7.36 2.10
N TRP A 18 16.06 8.46 1.60
CA TRP A 18 15.20 8.44 0.41
C TRP A 18 15.90 9.09 -0.78
N PHE A 19 15.98 8.40 -1.91
CA PHE A 19 16.62 8.85 -3.14
C PHE A 19 15.57 9.25 -4.18
N LYS A 20 15.49 10.55 -4.49
CA LYS A 20 14.47 11.11 -5.38
C LYS A 20 14.42 10.47 -6.76
N ASP A 21 15.58 10.22 -7.35
CA ASP A 21 15.68 9.77 -8.75
C ASP A 21 15.05 8.39 -8.98
N LYS A 22 14.96 7.56 -7.92
CA LYS A 22 14.40 6.20 -7.97
C LYS A 22 13.11 6.07 -7.14
N ASN A 23 12.72 7.12 -6.41
CA ASN A 23 11.73 7.04 -5.35
C ASN A 23 11.98 5.85 -4.39
N GLU A 24 13.23 5.63 -4.00
CA GLU A 24 13.66 4.46 -3.24
C GLU A 24 14.02 4.85 -1.81
N TYR A 25 13.50 4.10 -0.83
CA TYR A 25 13.89 4.23 0.56
C TYR A 25 14.84 3.10 0.94
N VAL A 26 15.96 3.46 1.58
CA VAL A 26 17.01 2.52 1.96
C VAL A 26 17.37 2.73 3.42
N VAL A 27 17.41 1.64 4.17
CA VAL A 27 17.93 1.64 5.55
C VAL A 27 19.45 1.46 5.49
N LEU A 28 20.19 2.41 6.05
CA LEU A 28 21.64 2.44 6.06
C LEU A 28 22.17 2.51 7.48
N GLU A 29 23.33 1.92 7.71
CA GLU A 29 24.14 2.24 8.90
C GLU A 29 24.42 3.75 8.93
N ASN A 30 24.39 4.36 10.12
CA ASN A 30 24.59 5.80 10.28
C ASN A 30 25.88 6.30 9.61
N THR A 31 26.95 5.52 9.67
CA THR A 31 28.24 5.83 9.02
C THR A 31 28.10 5.87 7.49
N ALA A 32 27.39 4.90 6.89
CA ALA A 32 27.18 4.87 5.45
C ALA A 32 26.32 6.05 4.99
N ALA A 33 25.25 6.38 5.73
CA ALA A 33 24.42 7.56 5.45
C ALA A 33 25.22 8.87 5.55
N ALA A 34 26.08 9.00 6.55
CA ALA A 34 26.96 10.16 6.71
C ALA A 34 27.94 10.31 5.53
N ILE A 35 28.51 9.21 5.03
CA ILE A 35 29.35 9.21 3.82
C ILE A 35 28.55 9.67 2.61
N LEU A 36 27.37 9.10 2.35
CA LEU A 36 26.53 9.49 1.22
C LEU A 36 26.11 10.96 1.28
N LYS A 37 25.84 11.48 2.48
CA LYS A 37 25.53 12.91 2.68
C LYS A 37 26.72 13.80 2.30
N LYS A 38 27.95 13.42 2.67
CA LYS A 38 29.18 14.13 2.31
C LYS A 38 29.44 14.08 0.79
N ILE A 39 29.27 12.92 0.16
CA ILE A 39 29.37 12.76 -1.30
C ILE A 39 28.35 13.67 -2.00
N ASN A 40 27.09 13.63 -1.58
CA ASN A 40 26.02 14.44 -2.18
C ASN A 40 26.21 15.95 -1.97
N SER A 41 26.99 16.35 -0.96
CA SER A 41 27.37 17.74 -0.70
C SER A 41 28.63 18.18 -1.49
N GLY A 42 29.17 17.31 -2.34
CA GLY A 42 30.33 17.60 -3.19
C GLY A 42 31.70 17.47 -2.51
N ILE A 43 31.78 16.85 -1.32
CA ILE A 43 33.06 16.65 -0.63
C ILE A 43 33.88 15.58 -1.37
N PRO A 44 35.17 15.83 -1.69
CA PRO A 44 36.00 14.87 -2.41
C PRO A 44 36.18 13.55 -1.64
N VAL A 45 36.14 12.42 -2.36
CA VAL A 45 36.33 11.06 -1.82
C VAL A 45 37.57 10.96 -0.93
N ASN A 46 38.69 11.56 -1.34
CA ASN A 46 39.94 11.54 -0.57
C ASN A 46 39.84 12.25 0.78
N GLU A 47 39.01 13.29 0.91
CA GLU A 47 38.80 13.98 2.19
C GLU A 47 37.91 13.18 3.14
N ILE A 48 36.85 12.58 2.58
CA ILE A 48 35.98 11.66 3.32
C ILE A 48 36.80 10.46 3.81
N ALA A 49 37.61 9.86 2.95
CA ALA A 49 38.46 8.70 3.25
C ALA A 49 39.47 8.98 4.37
N LYS A 50 40.10 10.16 4.38
CA LYS A 50 41.02 10.58 5.47
C LYS A 50 40.34 10.62 6.83
N THR A 51 39.08 11.06 6.85
CA THR A 51 38.29 11.14 8.09
C THR A 51 37.87 9.74 8.53
N LEU A 52 37.30 8.96 7.61
CA LEU A 52 36.82 7.59 7.85
C LEU A 52 37.95 6.65 8.31
N SER A 53 39.12 6.73 7.68
CA SER A 53 40.30 5.94 8.01
C SER A 53 40.76 6.14 9.44
N LYS A 54 40.66 7.38 9.96
CA LYS A 54 40.99 7.70 11.35
C LYS A 54 39.92 7.22 12.32
N GLU A 55 38.64 7.40 11.98
CA GLU A 55 37.51 7.04 12.84
C GLU A 55 37.37 5.51 13.01
N LEU A 56 37.63 4.74 11.96
CA LEU A 56 37.47 3.28 11.95
C LEU A 56 38.79 2.51 12.06
N GLU A 57 39.93 3.21 12.18
CA GLU A 57 41.28 2.62 12.24
C GLU A 57 41.59 1.67 11.07
N ILE A 58 41.08 1.98 9.86
CA ILE A 58 41.30 1.20 8.63
C ILE A 58 42.24 1.93 7.66
N PRO A 59 42.96 1.21 6.77
CA PRO A 59 43.77 1.83 5.73
C PRO A 59 43.00 2.81 4.85
N ILE A 60 43.65 3.90 4.44
CA ILE A 60 43.05 4.93 3.60
C ILE A 60 42.59 4.38 2.24
N GLU A 61 43.34 3.46 1.65
CA GLU A 61 43.01 2.79 0.38
C GLU A 61 41.68 2.04 0.49
N LYS A 62 41.51 1.23 1.54
CA LYS A 62 40.24 0.52 1.80
C LYS A 62 39.07 1.48 2.06
N SER A 63 39.35 2.64 2.67
CA SER A 63 38.34 3.67 2.89
C SER A 63 37.89 4.29 1.55
N VAL A 64 38.84 4.57 0.65
CA VAL A 64 38.54 5.07 -0.70
C VAL A 64 37.70 4.05 -1.48
N ASP A 65 38.11 2.78 -1.49
CA ASP A 65 37.38 1.71 -2.21
C ASP A 65 35.93 1.61 -1.73
N PHE A 66 35.72 1.58 -0.40
CA PHE A 66 34.38 1.53 0.18
C PHE A 66 33.51 2.73 -0.19
N ILE A 67 34.08 3.94 -0.19
CA ILE A 67 33.35 5.17 -0.58
C ILE A 67 32.96 5.13 -2.06
N LEU A 68 33.87 4.66 -2.93
CA LEU A 68 33.59 4.52 -4.37
C LEU A 68 32.52 3.46 -4.65
N GLU A 69 32.50 2.36 -3.90
CA GLU A 69 31.43 1.36 -3.99
C GLU A 69 30.07 1.93 -3.61
N LEU A 70 29.99 2.70 -2.53
CA LEU A 70 28.75 3.40 -2.12
C LEU A 70 28.30 4.42 -3.17
N GLU A 71 29.22 5.25 -3.67
CA GLU A 71 28.92 6.24 -4.71
C GLU A 71 28.37 5.58 -5.98
N LYS A 72 29.01 4.48 -6.41
CA LYS A 72 28.59 3.72 -7.57
C LYS A 72 27.17 3.18 -7.37
N LYS A 73 26.92 2.50 -6.25
CA LYS A 73 25.63 1.85 -5.95
C LYS A 73 24.46 2.84 -5.90
N PHE A 74 24.65 3.99 -5.26
CA PHE A 74 23.55 4.91 -4.97
C PHE A 74 23.38 6.04 -5.99
N PHE A 75 24.46 6.53 -6.61
CA PHE A 75 24.40 7.68 -7.52
C PHE A 75 24.71 7.36 -8.99
N THR A 76 25.36 6.23 -9.28
CA THR A 76 25.83 5.93 -10.65
C THR A 76 25.04 4.79 -11.31
N GLU A 77 24.72 3.73 -10.57
CA GLU A 77 23.91 2.63 -11.07
C GLU A 77 22.48 3.10 -11.33
N LYS A 78 22.17 3.34 -12.61
CA LYS A 78 20.79 3.27 -13.07
C LYS A 78 20.35 1.83 -12.85
N GLN A 79 19.44 1.61 -11.90
CA GLN A 79 18.64 0.40 -12.00
C GLN A 79 17.99 0.48 -13.39
N SER A 80 18.08 -0.60 -14.14
CA SER A 80 17.21 -0.80 -15.29
C SER A 80 15.79 -0.78 -14.74
N GLU A 81 15.20 0.41 -14.64
CA GLU A 81 13.76 0.52 -14.68
C GLU A 81 13.35 -0.35 -15.87
N ASN A 82 12.36 -1.21 -15.64
CA ASN A 82 11.61 -1.76 -16.75
C ASN A 82 11.19 -0.55 -17.56
N ILE A 83 11.98 -0.25 -18.61
CA ILE A 83 11.57 0.55 -19.72
C ILE A 83 10.40 -0.28 -20.22
N GLU A 84 9.19 0.01 -19.71
CA GLU A 84 8.00 -0.21 -20.49
C GLU A 84 8.39 0.39 -21.82
N MET A 85 8.61 -0.49 -22.80
CA MET A 85 8.68 -0.05 -24.17
C MET A 85 7.43 0.79 -24.31
N ALA A 86 7.63 2.11 -24.38
CA ALA A 86 6.59 3.07 -24.64
C ALA A 86 6.18 2.83 -26.10
N ASN A 87 5.55 1.68 -26.33
CA ASN A 87 4.73 1.46 -27.48
C ASN A 87 3.67 2.54 -27.34
N ASP A 88 3.71 3.53 -28.24
CA ASP A 88 2.84 4.68 -28.21
C ASP A 88 1.41 4.23 -28.57
N PHE A 89 0.76 3.59 -27.61
CA PHE A 89 -0.58 3.03 -27.75
C PHE A 89 -1.67 4.11 -27.68
N ARG A 90 -1.29 5.40 -27.64
CA ARG A 90 -2.21 6.54 -27.70
C ARG A 90 -3.13 6.50 -28.92
N ASN A 91 -2.70 5.81 -29.99
CA ASN A 91 -3.44 5.68 -31.24
C ASN A 91 -4.27 4.38 -31.36
N ILE A 92 -4.35 3.55 -30.31
CA ILE A 92 -5.24 2.37 -30.33
C ILE A 92 -6.70 2.82 -30.35
N LYS A 93 -7.47 2.22 -31.24
CA LYS A 93 -8.90 2.49 -31.37
C LYS A 93 -9.66 1.96 -30.15
N ARG A 94 -10.18 2.89 -29.34
CA ARG A 94 -11.09 2.63 -28.23
C ARG A 94 -12.34 1.86 -28.72
N PRO A 95 -12.76 0.77 -28.05
CA PRO A 95 -14.00 0.08 -28.37
C PRO A 95 -15.21 1.03 -28.29
N LYS A 96 -16.20 0.81 -29.14
CA LYS A 96 -17.47 1.58 -29.09
C LYS A 96 -18.52 0.94 -28.19
N ASN A 97 -18.46 -0.38 -28.05
CA ASN A 97 -19.42 -1.19 -27.30
C ASN A 97 -18.66 -2.00 -26.26
N PHE A 98 -19.20 -2.05 -25.06
CA PHE A 98 -18.69 -2.82 -23.93
C PHE A 98 -19.75 -3.85 -23.54
N GLU A 99 -19.34 -5.10 -23.34
CA GLU A 99 -20.28 -6.19 -23.02
C GLU A 99 -20.86 -6.06 -21.61
N PHE A 100 -20.05 -5.59 -20.66
CA PHE A 100 -20.46 -5.46 -19.27
C PHE A 100 -20.40 -4.00 -18.82
N ILE A 101 -21.55 -3.46 -18.44
CA ILE A 101 -21.64 -2.13 -17.83
C ILE A 101 -22.18 -2.32 -16.41
N LYS A 102 -21.45 -1.83 -15.42
CA LYS A 102 -21.84 -1.89 -14.01
C LYS A 102 -21.86 -0.48 -13.43
N TYR A 103 -22.83 -0.22 -12.58
CA TYR A 103 -22.94 1.03 -11.84
C TYR A 103 -22.71 0.77 -10.36
N TYR A 104 -21.83 1.56 -9.74
CA TYR A 104 -21.46 1.41 -8.34
C TYR A 104 -21.76 2.72 -7.62
N LYS A 105 -22.45 2.62 -6.48
CA LYS A 105 -22.70 3.78 -5.62
C LYS A 105 -21.78 3.75 -4.42
N ILE A 106 -20.97 4.80 -4.31
CA ILE A 106 -20.08 5.04 -3.18
C ILE A 106 -20.53 6.36 -2.58
N ASN A 107 -21.13 6.31 -1.39
CA ASN A 107 -21.83 7.43 -0.77
C ASN A 107 -22.88 8.05 -1.71
N ASN A 108 -22.68 9.30 -2.13
CA ASN A 108 -23.52 10.02 -3.06
C ASN A 108 -22.94 10.10 -4.48
N ILE A 109 -21.88 9.36 -4.79
CA ILE A 109 -21.21 9.35 -6.10
C ILE A 109 -21.50 8.04 -6.81
N ILE A 110 -21.95 8.13 -8.05
CA ILE A 110 -22.24 7.00 -8.93
C ILE A 110 -21.14 6.89 -9.98
N PHE A 111 -20.55 5.70 -10.06
CA PHE A 111 -19.51 5.32 -11.00
C PHE A 111 -20.08 4.36 -12.04
N LYS A 112 -19.99 4.73 -13.31
CA LYS A 112 -20.22 3.79 -14.42
C LYS A 112 -18.87 3.16 -14.78
N ILE A 113 -18.79 1.83 -14.75
CA ILE A 113 -17.59 1.11 -15.17
C ILE A 113 -17.96 0.14 -16.28
N SER A 114 -17.33 0.31 -17.44
CA SER A 114 -17.57 -0.50 -18.63
C SER A 114 -16.39 -1.43 -18.90
N PHE A 115 -16.66 -2.72 -19.09
CA PHE A 115 -15.67 -3.76 -19.33
C PHE A 115 -15.95 -4.42 -20.67
N LEU A 116 -14.91 -4.58 -21.50
CA LEU A 116 -15.08 -5.12 -22.84
C LEU A 116 -15.51 -6.58 -22.81
N SER A 117 -14.97 -7.36 -21.87
CA SER A 117 -15.30 -8.78 -21.65
C SER A 117 -15.32 -9.14 -20.17
N ASP A 118 -15.70 -10.39 -19.86
CA ASP A 118 -15.68 -10.96 -18.51
C ASP A 118 -14.26 -10.96 -17.90
N LYS A 119 -13.21 -10.99 -18.74
CA LYS A 119 -11.83 -11.01 -18.28
C LYS A 119 -11.48 -9.72 -17.54
N GLU A 120 -11.74 -8.55 -18.12
CA GLU A 120 -11.47 -7.27 -17.47
C GLU A 120 -12.41 -7.04 -16.28
N LEU A 121 -13.66 -7.48 -16.39
CA LEU A 121 -14.62 -7.46 -15.30
C LEU A 121 -14.06 -8.18 -14.06
N SER A 122 -13.49 -9.38 -14.25
CA SER A 122 -12.92 -10.21 -13.18
C SER A 122 -11.76 -9.55 -12.43
N PHE A 123 -11.09 -8.56 -13.03
CA PHE A 123 -9.95 -7.88 -12.40
C PHE A 123 -10.37 -6.82 -11.39
N VAL A 124 -11.61 -6.31 -11.48
CA VAL A 124 -12.09 -5.15 -10.71
C VAL A 124 -13.36 -5.49 -9.94
N HIS A 125 -14.40 -5.94 -10.65
CA HIS A 125 -15.76 -6.07 -10.15
C HIS A 125 -15.90 -6.86 -8.84
N PRO A 126 -15.21 -8.00 -8.63
CA PRO A 126 -15.44 -8.83 -7.44
C PRO A 126 -15.29 -8.07 -6.11
N LYS A 127 -14.30 -7.17 -6.00
CA LYS A 127 -14.06 -6.38 -4.79
C LYS A 127 -15.15 -5.34 -4.50
N PHE A 128 -15.87 -4.91 -5.53
CA PHE A 128 -16.84 -3.81 -5.46
C PHE A 128 -18.28 -4.27 -5.72
N ALA A 129 -18.53 -5.58 -5.88
CA ALA A 129 -19.83 -6.11 -6.27
C ALA A 129 -20.95 -5.72 -5.29
N HIS A 130 -20.64 -5.55 -4.01
CA HIS A 130 -21.60 -5.13 -2.98
C HIS A 130 -22.08 -3.67 -3.11
N LEU A 131 -21.47 -2.87 -3.99
CA LEU A 131 -21.81 -1.46 -4.24
C LEU A 131 -22.69 -1.30 -5.49
N VAL A 132 -22.98 -2.41 -6.19
CA VAL A 132 -23.68 -2.40 -7.48
C VAL A 132 -25.12 -1.92 -7.29
N MET A 133 -25.57 -1.11 -8.23
CA MET A 133 -26.97 -0.71 -8.36
C MET A 133 -27.57 -1.23 -9.67
N GLU A 134 -28.86 -1.57 -9.65
CA GLU A 134 -29.61 -2.08 -10.80
C GLU A 134 -30.19 -0.96 -11.67
N GLU A 135 -30.72 0.10 -11.06
CA GLU A 135 -31.37 1.21 -11.75
C GLU A 135 -30.59 2.51 -11.59
N VAL A 136 -30.20 3.12 -12.72
CA VAL A 136 -29.44 4.37 -12.76
C VAL A 136 -29.89 5.24 -13.92
N THR A 137 -30.19 6.51 -13.64
CA THR A 137 -30.49 7.52 -14.66
C THR A 137 -29.27 8.37 -15.00
N GLU A 138 -28.38 8.63 -14.03
CA GLU A 138 -27.21 9.50 -14.18
C GLU A 138 -26.00 8.99 -13.39
N PHE A 139 -24.80 9.32 -13.85
CA PHE A 139 -23.52 8.98 -13.19
C PHE A 139 -22.57 10.18 -13.25
N GLN A 140 -21.66 10.30 -12.27
CA GLN A 140 -20.72 11.42 -12.19
C GLN A 140 -19.35 11.08 -12.77
N ASN A 141 -18.95 9.80 -12.72
CA ASN A 141 -17.66 9.34 -13.21
C ASN A 141 -17.82 8.09 -14.07
N GLU A 142 -17.02 8.02 -15.13
CA GLU A 142 -16.97 6.90 -16.06
C GLU A 142 -15.57 6.30 -16.12
N PHE A 143 -15.50 4.98 -16.02
CA PHE A 143 -14.29 4.19 -16.17
C PHE A 143 -14.53 3.19 -17.30
N GLU A 144 -13.49 2.96 -18.09
CA GLU A 144 -13.50 1.91 -19.10
C GLU A 144 -12.25 1.08 -19.03
N VAL A 145 -12.44 -0.23 -19.06
CA VAL A 145 -11.35 -1.21 -19.01
C VAL A 145 -11.53 -2.18 -20.17
N PHE A 146 -10.50 -2.31 -20.99
CA PHE A 146 -10.51 -3.25 -22.11
C PHE A 146 -9.11 -3.77 -22.40
N ILE A 147 -9.02 -5.00 -22.91
CA ILE A 147 -7.78 -5.58 -23.40
C ILE A 147 -7.70 -5.42 -24.91
N ASN A 148 -6.56 -4.95 -25.40
CA ASN A 148 -6.25 -4.89 -26.82
C ASN A 148 -4.77 -5.24 -27.04
N HIS A 149 -4.46 -6.08 -28.04
CA HIS A 149 -3.10 -6.59 -28.27
C HIS A 149 -2.40 -7.12 -26.99
N ASN A 150 -3.15 -7.80 -26.11
CA ASN A 150 -2.71 -8.30 -24.79
C ASN A 150 -2.37 -7.24 -23.73
N TYR A 151 -2.58 -5.95 -23.99
CA TYR A 151 -2.45 -4.91 -22.96
C TYR A 151 -3.81 -4.54 -22.39
N ILE A 152 -3.87 -4.32 -21.08
CA ILE A 152 -5.03 -3.81 -20.35
C ILE A 152 -4.99 -2.29 -20.44
N PHE A 153 -6.06 -1.66 -20.90
CA PHE A 153 -6.21 -0.21 -21.01
C PHE A 153 -7.17 0.31 -19.95
N LEU A 154 -6.85 1.47 -19.36
CA LEU A 154 -7.74 2.21 -18.46
C LEU A 154 -7.99 3.61 -19.00
N TYR A 155 -9.27 3.94 -19.15
CA TYR A 155 -9.73 5.31 -19.37
C TYR A 155 -10.61 5.74 -18.21
N VAL A 156 -10.48 7.01 -17.81
CA VAL A 156 -11.31 7.63 -16.78
C VAL A 156 -11.80 8.98 -17.31
N ASN A 157 -13.12 9.18 -17.34
CA ASN A 157 -13.77 10.38 -17.87
C ASN A 157 -13.18 10.79 -19.24
N ASN A 158 -13.12 9.84 -20.17
CA ASN A 158 -12.55 9.98 -21.52
C ASN A 158 -11.05 10.29 -21.62
N THR A 159 -10.33 10.31 -20.50
CA THR A 159 -8.88 10.52 -20.46
C THR A 159 -8.17 9.17 -20.40
N PHE A 160 -7.15 8.98 -21.24
CA PHE A 160 -6.29 7.81 -21.19
C PHE A 160 -5.40 7.89 -19.94
N ILE A 161 -5.52 6.90 -19.06
CA ILE A 161 -4.72 6.83 -17.82
C ILE A 161 -3.46 6.01 -18.01
N GLY A 162 -3.58 4.86 -18.68
CA GLY A 162 -2.44 3.99 -18.90
C GLY A 162 -2.80 2.66 -19.55
N SER A 163 -1.75 1.90 -19.86
CA SER A 163 -1.85 0.55 -20.41
C SER A 163 -0.80 -0.36 -19.79
N TRP A 164 -1.19 -1.58 -19.44
CA TRP A 164 -0.31 -2.53 -18.74
C TRP A 164 -0.30 -3.88 -19.44
N SER A 165 0.86 -4.53 -19.49
CA SER A 165 0.94 -5.92 -19.92
C SER A 165 0.27 -6.85 -18.88
N PRO A 166 -0.02 -8.12 -19.23
CA PRO A 166 -0.66 -9.06 -18.31
C PRO A 166 0.15 -9.35 -17.04
N GLU A 167 1.47 -9.25 -17.12
CA GLU A 167 2.40 -9.42 -16.00
C GLU A 167 2.23 -8.29 -14.97
N ASN A 168 1.92 -7.09 -15.47
CA ASN A 168 1.73 -5.86 -14.69
C ASN A 168 0.27 -5.65 -14.21
N LEU A 169 -0.54 -6.71 -14.14
CA LEU A 169 -1.93 -6.65 -13.68
C LEU A 169 -2.10 -5.95 -12.31
N HIS A 170 -1.16 -6.16 -11.38
CA HIS A 170 -1.21 -5.56 -10.05
C HIS A 170 -1.02 -4.03 -10.10
N TYR A 171 -0.18 -3.53 -11.01
CA TYR A 171 -0.05 -2.09 -11.26
C TYR A 171 -1.34 -1.50 -11.85
N PHE A 172 -1.98 -2.19 -12.80
CA PHE A 172 -3.30 -1.80 -13.28
C PHE A 172 -4.32 -1.72 -12.14
N GLN A 173 -4.42 -2.75 -11.28
CA GLN A 173 -5.37 -2.77 -10.16
C GLN A 173 -5.09 -1.64 -9.15
N GLY A 174 -3.81 -1.37 -8.88
CA GLY A 174 -3.38 -0.25 -8.05
C GLY A 174 -3.78 1.10 -8.65
N LYS A 175 -3.52 1.30 -9.95
CA LYS A 175 -3.88 2.54 -10.65
C LYS A 175 -5.39 2.74 -10.82
N PHE A 176 -6.14 1.66 -11.07
CA PHE A 176 -7.60 1.71 -11.05
C PHE A 176 -8.12 2.18 -9.68
N SER A 177 -7.59 1.59 -8.59
CA SER A 177 -7.97 1.94 -7.22
C SER A 177 -7.56 3.37 -6.88
N MET A 178 -6.39 3.82 -7.34
CA MET A 178 -5.92 5.20 -7.22
C MET A 178 -6.89 6.18 -7.90
N GLU A 179 -7.24 5.96 -9.17
CA GLU A 179 -8.23 6.79 -9.87
C GLU A 179 -9.58 6.80 -9.15
N LEU A 180 -10.03 5.66 -8.63
CA LEU A 180 -11.26 5.57 -7.85
C LEU A 180 -11.21 6.44 -6.58
N ILE A 181 -10.14 6.34 -5.76
CA ILE A 181 -10.03 7.17 -4.54
C ILE A 181 -9.89 8.65 -4.85
N GLN A 182 -9.25 9.02 -5.97
CA GLN A 182 -9.15 10.41 -6.38
C GLN A 182 -10.54 10.99 -6.65
N LYS A 183 -11.45 10.23 -7.25
CA LYS A 183 -12.84 10.66 -7.50
C LYS A 183 -13.71 10.66 -6.25
N ILE A 184 -13.56 9.67 -5.37
CA ILE A 184 -14.32 9.60 -4.11
C ILE A 184 -13.97 10.81 -3.22
N HIS A 185 -12.67 11.04 -3.01
CA HIS A 185 -12.19 12.02 -2.03
C HIS A 185 -11.84 13.38 -2.62
N GLN A 186 -12.00 13.56 -3.93
CA GLN A 186 -11.67 14.78 -4.68
C GLN A 186 -10.25 15.27 -4.40
N LYS A 187 -9.30 14.33 -4.47
CA LYS A 187 -7.88 14.54 -4.22
C LYS A 187 -7.08 14.00 -5.39
N GLU A 188 -6.14 14.75 -5.92
CA GLU A 188 -5.24 14.26 -6.96
C GLU A 188 -4.19 13.30 -6.38
N GLU A 189 -3.57 12.46 -7.23
CA GLU A 189 -2.53 11.49 -6.82
C GLU A 189 -1.40 12.14 -5.98
N LYS A 190 -1.01 13.37 -6.32
CA LYS A 190 0.03 14.14 -5.60
C LYS A 190 -0.35 14.55 -4.16
N GLU A 191 -1.64 14.50 -3.82
CA GLU A 191 -2.14 14.84 -2.49
C GLU A 191 -2.20 13.61 -1.55
N TRP A 192 -1.84 12.44 -2.06
CA TRP A 192 -1.68 11.22 -1.28
C TRP A 192 -0.23 11.03 -0.87
N MET A 193 -0.02 10.75 0.42
CA MET A 193 1.29 10.44 0.98
C MET A 193 1.72 9.05 0.52
N GLY A 194 0.77 8.11 0.61
CA GLY A 194 0.97 6.75 0.18
C GLY A 194 -0.31 5.94 0.26
N VAL A 195 -0.21 4.73 -0.28
CA VAL A 195 -1.19 3.67 -0.13
C VAL A 195 -0.46 2.45 0.39
N PHE A 196 -0.92 1.95 1.53
CA PHE A 196 -0.29 0.83 2.21
C PHE A 196 -1.07 -0.46 1.94
N HIS A 197 -0.36 -1.56 1.68
CA HIS A 197 -0.96 -2.89 1.62
C HIS A 197 -1.25 -3.41 3.03
N ALA A 198 -2.34 -2.92 3.61
CA ALA A 198 -2.74 -3.15 4.98
C ALA A 198 -4.26 -3.38 5.11
N SER A 199 -4.70 -3.70 6.31
CA SER A 199 -6.11 -3.61 6.71
C SER A 199 -6.25 -2.49 7.73
N ALA A 200 -7.17 -1.54 7.53
CA ALA A 200 -7.41 -0.43 8.44
C ALA A 200 -8.64 -0.71 9.31
N VAL A 201 -8.41 -0.92 10.61
CA VAL A 201 -9.45 -1.11 11.63
C VAL A 201 -9.69 0.20 12.35
N SER A 202 -10.93 0.50 12.72
CA SER A 202 -11.29 1.71 13.45
C SER A 202 -12.23 1.43 14.63
N ASP A 203 -12.08 2.22 15.70
CA ASP A 203 -13.01 2.29 16.85
C ASP A 203 -14.02 3.44 16.73
N GLY A 204 -14.09 4.09 15.56
CA GLY A 204 -14.87 5.30 15.28
C GLY A 204 -14.14 6.62 15.59
N LYS A 205 -13.03 6.59 16.33
CA LYS A 205 -12.26 7.80 16.71
C LYS A 205 -10.89 7.86 16.06
N LYS A 206 -10.17 6.73 16.02
CA LYS A 206 -8.88 6.58 15.34
C LYS A 206 -8.84 5.28 14.55
N ALA A 207 -7.84 5.15 13.69
CA ALA A 207 -7.56 3.94 12.93
C ALA A 207 -6.25 3.29 13.40
N ILE A 208 -6.14 1.99 13.20
CA ILE A 208 -4.91 1.20 13.34
C ILE A 208 -4.71 0.44 12.02
N LEU A 209 -3.49 0.47 11.49
CA LEU A 209 -3.14 -0.31 10.31
C LEU A 209 -2.59 -1.68 10.74
N PHE A 210 -3.15 -2.72 10.16
CA PHE A 210 -2.71 -4.09 10.33
C PHE A 210 -1.86 -4.48 9.14
N LEU A 211 -0.61 -4.84 9.41
CA LEU A 211 0.42 -5.18 8.43
C LEU A 211 0.91 -6.61 8.64
N GLY A 212 1.60 -7.16 7.65
CA GLY A 212 2.16 -8.51 7.71
C GLY A 212 2.02 -9.25 6.38
N ASP A 213 2.79 -10.31 6.21
CA ASP A 213 2.86 -11.05 4.97
C ASP A 213 1.53 -11.69 4.56
N SER A 214 1.44 -12.09 3.29
CA SER A 214 0.27 -12.81 2.78
C SER A 214 0.07 -14.12 3.55
N GLY A 215 -1.03 -14.22 4.31
CA GLY A 215 -1.33 -15.40 5.13
C GLY A 215 -1.20 -15.18 6.62
N ASN A 216 -0.61 -14.06 7.06
CA ASN A 216 -0.46 -13.72 8.47
C ASN A 216 -1.76 -13.25 9.16
N GLY A 217 -2.88 -13.19 8.42
CA GLY A 217 -4.21 -12.98 8.99
C GLY A 217 -4.74 -11.55 8.98
N LYS A 218 -4.18 -10.61 8.19
CA LYS A 218 -4.65 -9.21 8.08
C LYS A 218 -6.18 -9.09 7.86
N SER A 219 -6.66 -9.50 6.70
CA SER A 219 -8.08 -9.45 6.33
C SER A 219 -8.97 -10.34 7.21
N THR A 220 -8.44 -11.45 7.74
CA THR A 220 -9.16 -12.31 8.67
C THR A 220 -9.38 -11.63 10.03
N SER A 221 -8.36 -10.97 10.55
CA SER A 221 -8.45 -10.22 11.81
C SER A 221 -9.36 -9.02 11.66
N LEU A 222 -9.28 -8.31 10.54
CA LEU A 222 -10.21 -7.24 10.18
C LEU A 222 -11.66 -7.73 10.19
N ALA A 223 -11.96 -8.88 9.55
CA ALA A 223 -13.30 -9.45 9.55
C ALA A 223 -13.77 -9.86 10.96
N ILE A 224 -12.89 -10.43 11.79
CA ILE A 224 -13.21 -10.78 13.19
C ILE A 224 -13.50 -9.51 14.00
N LEU A 225 -12.67 -8.48 13.90
CA LEU A 225 -12.85 -7.20 14.61
C LEU A 225 -14.13 -6.50 14.13
N GLN A 226 -14.42 -6.55 12.83
CA GLN A 226 -15.68 -6.07 12.26
C GLN A 226 -16.90 -6.74 12.91
N ALA A 227 -16.88 -8.06 13.12
CA ALA A 227 -17.96 -8.79 13.79
C ALA A 227 -18.10 -8.42 15.28
N ASN A 228 -17.08 -7.78 15.87
CA ASN A 228 -17.00 -7.41 17.28
C ASN A 228 -17.09 -5.89 17.49
N GLY A 229 -17.73 -5.17 16.57
CA GLY A 229 -18.10 -3.76 16.74
C GLY A 229 -17.06 -2.73 16.27
N PHE A 230 -15.91 -3.17 15.75
CA PHE A 230 -14.97 -2.28 15.07
C PHE A 230 -15.42 -2.00 13.64
N THR A 231 -14.95 -0.91 13.06
CA THR A 231 -15.24 -0.52 11.68
C THR A 231 -14.12 -0.98 10.75
N CYS A 232 -14.48 -1.62 9.63
CA CYS A 232 -13.59 -1.84 8.50
C CYS A 232 -13.47 -0.55 7.68
N LEU A 233 -12.39 0.21 7.89
CA LEU A 233 -12.17 1.47 7.18
C LEU A 233 -11.67 1.21 5.75
N ALA A 234 -10.76 0.24 5.58
CA ALA A 234 -10.22 -0.19 4.29
C ALA A 234 -9.55 -1.57 4.41
N ASP A 235 -9.51 -2.35 3.33
CA ASP A 235 -8.74 -3.59 3.23
C ASP A 235 -7.92 -3.63 1.93
N ASP A 236 -6.75 -4.30 1.97
CA ASP A 236 -5.73 -4.42 0.91
C ASP A 236 -5.12 -3.10 0.37
N PHE A 237 -5.84 -1.98 0.43
CA PHE A 237 -5.50 -0.70 -0.17
C PHE A 237 -5.91 0.41 0.80
N VAL A 238 -4.95 0.88 1.59
CA VAL A 238 -5.18 1.84 2.68
C VAL A 238 -4.53 3.19 2.34
N PRO A 239 -5.32 4.17 1.85
CA PRO A 239 -4.79 5.48 1.46
C PRO A 239 -4.58 6.42 2.64
N VAL A 240 -3.47 7.16 2.62
CA VAL A 240 -3.15 8.21 3.61
C VAL A 240 -2.81 9.50 2.88
N ASP A 241 -3.45 10.62 3.26
CA ASP A 241 -3.25 11.91 2.60
C ASP A 241 -2.08 12.72 3.18
N VAL A 242 -1.47 13.58 2.38
CA VAL A 242 -0.33 14.40 2.83
C VAL A 242 -0.73 15.50 3.81
N LYS A 243 -1.94 16.07 3.65
CA LYS A 243 -2.35 17.30 4.33
C LYS A 243 -2.86 17.03 5.74
N LYS A 244 -3.77 16.06 5.91
CA LYS A 244 -4.31 15.70 7.23
C LYS A 244 -3.57 14.54 7.87
N GLN A 245 -2.75 13.80 7.12
CA GLN A 245 -2.05 12.59 7.58
C GLN A 245 -3.03 11.57 8.18
N LYS A 246 -4.22 11.49 7.60
CA LYS A 246 -5.28 10.59 8.04
C LYS A 246 -5.40 9.41 7.10
N VAL A 247 -5.85 8.29 7.64
CA VAL A 247 -6.27 7.13 6.87
C VAL A 247 -7.66 7.39 6.31
N TYR A 248 -7.83 7.25 5.00
CA TYR A 248 -9.12 7.44 4.34
C TYR A 248 -9.75 6.09 4.07
N SER A 249 -11.09 6.06 4.10
CA SER A 249 -11.83 4.85 3.77
C SER A 249 -11.66 4.46 2.30
N PHE A 250 -11.65 3.15 2.04
CA PHE A 250 -11.64 2.56 0.71
C PHE A 250 -12.74 1.50 0.59
N PRO A 251 -13.60 1.56 -0.44
CA PRO A 251 -14.84 0.78 -0.48
C PRO A 251 -14.67 -0.66 -0.99
N ALA A 252 -13.46 -1.23 -0.98
CA ALA A 252 -13.29 -2.63 -1.36
C ALA A 252 -13.81 -3.57 -0.27
N ALA A 253 -14.42 -4.67 -0.70
CA ALA A 253 -14.78 -5.78 0.17
C ALA A 253 -13.55 -6.51 0.72
N ILE A 254 -13.69 -7.06 1.92
CA ILE A 254 -12.64 -7.81 2.60
C ILE A 254 -12.41 -9.12 1.84
N SER A 255 -11.16 -9.39 1.49
CA SER A 255 -10.79 -10.58 0.71
C SER A 255 -10.55 -11.79 1.62
N ILE A 256 -11.52 -12.71 1.66
CA ILE A 256 -11.48 -13.88 2.52
C ILE A 256 -10.94 -15.09 1.75
N LYS A 257 -9.74 -15.54 2.12
CA LYS A 257 -9.14 -16.76 1.59
C LYS A 257 -9.88 -17.99 2.10
N LYS A 258 -9.93 -19.05 1.30
CA LYS A 258 -10.48 -20.36 1.67
C LYS A 258 -9.96 -20.89 3.03
N SER A 259 -8.68 -20.65 3.34
CA SER A 259 -8.05 -21.07 4.61
C SER A 259 -8.63 -20.41 5.85
N SER A 260 -9.28 -19.25 5.71
CA SER A 260 -9.86 -18.48 6.81
C SER A 260 -11.38 -18.68 6.93
N LEU A 261 -11.98 -19.43 6.00
CA LEU A 261 -13.43 -19.55 5.89
C LEU A 261 -14.04 -20.17 7.15
N GLU A 262 -13.51 -21.32 7.59
CA GLU A 262 -14.03 -22.05 8.77
C GLU A 262 -14.03 -21.18 10.03
N THR A 263 -12.97 -20.39 10.25
CA THR A 263 -12.87 -19.46 11.38
C THR A 263 -13.94 -18.36 11.34
N LEU A 264 -14.39 -17.96 10.14
CA LEU A 264 -15.30 -16.83 9.93
C LEU A 264 -16.76 -17.25 9.79
N LEU A 265 -17.05 -18.49 9.39
CA LEU A 265 -18.43 -19.00 9.22
C LEU A 265 -19.34 -18.78 10.44
N PRO A 266 -18.88 -18.95 11.70
CA PRO A 266 -19.73 -18.68 12.86
C PRO A 266 -20.20 -17.22 12.97
N MET A 267 -19.43 -16.28 12.41
CA MET A 267 -19.72 -14.85 12.44
C MET A 267 -20.42 -14.38 11.16
N TYR A 268 -20.12 -15.03 10.03
CA TYR A 268 -20.61 -14.70 8.69
C TYR A 268 -21.08 -15.96 7.95
N PRO A 269 -22.22 -16.55 8.33
CA PRO A 269 -22.75 -17.77 7.70
C PRO A 269 -22.98 -17.59 6.18
N GLU A 270 -23.26 -16.38 5.73
CA GLU A 270 -23.45 -16.04 4.31
C GLU A 270 -22.24 -16.36 3.43
N LEU A 271 -21.04 -16.47 4.02
CA LEU A 271 -19.84 -16.84 3.28
C LEU A 271 -19.91 -18.26 2.71
N GLU A 272 -20.68 -19.16 3.31
CA GLU A 272 -20.84 -20.55 2.86
C GLU A 272 -21.34 -20.60 1.40
N SER A 273 -22.39 -19.81 1.11
CA SER A 273 -23.02 -19.72 -0.21
C SER A 273 -22.52 -18.57 -1.09
N SER A 274 -21.62 -17.73 -0.58
CA SER A 274 -21.09 -16.59 -1.35
C SER A 274 -20.27 -17.04 -2.56
N ALA A 275 -20.23 -16.19 -3.60
CA ALA A 275 -19.53 -16.49 -4.84
C ALA A 275 -18.03 -16.74 -4.61
N GLU A 276 -17.51 -17.82 -5.18
CA GLU A 276 -16.08 -18.11 -5.20
C GLU A 276 -15.40 -17.48 -6.41
N TYR A 277 -14.29 -16.80 -6.16
CA TYR A 277 -13.45 -16.24 -7.21
C TYR A 277 -12.12 -16.98 -7.27
N HIS A 278 -11.85 -17.59 -8.43
CA HIS A 278 -10.68 -18.45 -8.66
C HIS A 278 -9.55 -17.67 -9.35
N PHE A 279 -8.58 -17.22 -8.56
CA PHE A 279 -7.38 -16.56 -9.06
C PHE A 279 -6.34 -17.62 -9.45
N LYS A 280 -6.55 -18.27 -10.61
CA LYS A 280 -5.75 -19.41 -11.09
C LYS A 280 -4.23 -19.15 -11.07
N ARG A 281 -3.78 -17.97 -11.52
CA ARG A 281 -2.36 -17.58 -11.53
C ARG A 281 -1.74 -17.56 -10.14
N LEU A 282 -2.53 -17.25 -9.12
CA LEU A 282 -2.08 -17.17 -7.73
C LEU A 282 -2.38 -18.45 -6.95
N HIS A 283 -3.03 -19.45 -7.58
CA HIS A 283 -3.56 -20.64 -6.92
C HIS A 283 -4.40 -20.31 -5.67
N LYS A 284 -5.20 -19.23 -5.75
CA LYS A 284 -6.03 -18.73 -4.63
C LYS A 284 -7.51 -18.78 -4.98
N ILE A 285 -8.31 -19.18 -4.00
CA ILE A 285 -9.78 -19.05 -4.02
C ILE A 285 -10.14 -18.07 -2.91
N VAL A 286 -10.90 -17.05 -3.27
CA VAL A 286 -11.36 -16.03 -2.32
C VAL A 286 -12.86 -15.80 -2.44
N ARG A 287 -13.44 -15.35 -1.34
CA ARG A 287 -14.79 -14.79 -1.23
C ARG A 287 -14.64 -13.33 -0.79
N TYR A 288 -15.64 -12.51 -1.08
CA TYR A 288 -15.65 -11.12 -0.69
C TYR A 288 -16.71 -10.87 0.37
N LEU A 289 -16.27 -10.35 1.51
CA LEU A 289 -17.14 -9.97 2.62
C LEU A 289 -17.38 -8.46 2.59
N LYS A 290 -18.64 -8.03 2.63
CA LYS A 290 -19.00 -6.60 2.65
C LYS A 290 -18.39 -5.95 3.91
N PRO A 291 -17.75 -4.77 3.79
CA PRO A 291 -17.30 -4.02 4.96
C PRO A 291 -18.52 -3.47 5.71
N ASN A 292 -18.44 -3.36 7.04
CA ASN A 292 -19.50 -2.74 7.86
C ASN A 292 -19.43 -1.20 7.87
N ASN A 293 -18.64 -0.59 6.99
CA ASN A 293 -18.59 0.84 6.79
C ASN A 293 -19.49 1.23 5.61
N ASP A 294 -20.39 2.18 5.83
CA ASP A 294 -21.22 2.77 4.79
C ASP A 294 -20.84 4.25 4.51
N ASP A 295 -19.91 4.85 5.28
CA ASP A 295 -19.34 6.19 5.00
C ASP A 295 -17.93 6.08 4.42
N PHE A 296 -17.84 6.07 3.11
CA PHE A 296 -16.56 6.03 2.40
C PHE A 296 -15.88 7.40 2.25
N PHE A 297 -16.41 8.46 2.87
CA PHE A 297 -15.71 9.76 3.02
C PHE A 297 -14.96 9.84 4.35
N ALA A 298 -15.23 8.89 5.26
CA ALA A 298 -14.59 8.81 6.55
C ALA A 298 -13.06 8.83 6.42
N ASN A 299 -12.44 9.62 7.28
CA ASN A 299 -10.99 9.67 7.43
C ASN A 299 -10.63 9.90 8.90
N LEU A 300 -9.69 9.09 9.40
CA LEU A 300 -9.37 9.02 10.82
C LEU A 300 -7.86 9.14 11.05
N PRO A 301 -7.44 9.75 12.17
CA PRO A 301 -6.03 9.74 12.54
C PRO A 301 -5.55 8.31 12.79
N CYS A 302 -4.29 8.03 12.49
CA CYS A 302 -3.66 6.77 12.82
C CYS A 302 -2.31 7.02 13.47
N ASN A 303 -2.14 6.47 14.68
CA ASN A 303 -0.92 6.58 15.45
C ASN A 303 -0.28 5.22 15.70
N ASP A 304 -0.92 4.11 15.32
CA ASP A 304 -0.49 2.77 15.70
C ASP A 304 -0.47 1.84 14.48
N LEU A 305 0.64 1.11 14.32
CA LEU A 305 0.81 0.03 13.36
C LEU A 305 0.91 -1.29 14.11
N ILE A 306 0.14 -2.29 13.70
CA ILE A 306 0.22 -3.65 14.24
C ILE A 306 0.66 -4.60 13.13
N PHE A 307 1.86 -5.11 13.24
CA PHE A 307 2.37 -6.21 12.42
C PHE A 307 1.79 -7.51 12.98
N ILE A 308 0.71 -7.98 12.37
CA ILE A 308 -0.08 -9.12 12.86
C ILE A 308 0.44 -10.43 12.27
N LYS A 309 0.46 -11.49 13.09
CA LYS A 309 0.82 -12.84 12.69
C LYS A 309 -0.03 -13.86 13.45
N TYR A 310 -1.04 -14.41 12.76
CA TYR A 310 -1.71 -15.60 13.23
C TYR A 310 -0.75 -16.81 13.15
N GLN A 311 -0.60 -17.52 14.25
CA GLN A 311 0.16 -18.75 14.33
C GLN A 311 -0.61 -19.73 15.21
N LYS A 312 -0.99 -20.87 14.62
CA LYS A 312 -1.72 -21.93 15.35
C LYS A 312 -0.95 -22.33 16.62
N ASP A 313 -1.67 -22.45 17.72
CA ASP A 313 -1.16 -22.87 19.04
C ASP A 313 -0.07 -21.94 19.65
N ALA A 314 0.13 -20.74 19.08
CA ALA A 314 1.05 -19.75 19.67
C ALA A 314 0.44 -19.08 20.90
N THR A 315 1.28 -18.83 21.90
CA THR A 315 0.96 -17.91 23.00
C THR A 315 0.86 -16.48 22.46
N LEU A 316 -0.06 -15.70 23.00
CA LEU A 316 -0.17 -14.26 22.71
C LEU A 316 1.14 -13.55 23.04
N VAL A 317 1.66 -12.80 22.06
CA VAL A 317 2.79 -11.89 22.25
C VAL A 317 2.45 -10.56 21.58
N CYS A 318 2.51 -9.48 22.33
CA CYS A 318 2.36 -8.12 21.82
C CYS A 318 3.49 -7.24 22.35
N ASN A 319 4.46 -6.91 21.50
CA ASN A 319 5.61 -6.11 21.88
C ASN A 319 5.78 -4.93 20.92
N ARG A 320 6.31 -3.80 21.43
CA ARG A 320 6.81 -2.74 20.56
C ARG A 320 7.99 -3.27 19.75
N ILE A 321 8.07 -2.87 18.48
CA ILE A 321 9.22 -3.16 17.61
C ILE A 321 9.97 -1.89 17.25
N SER A 322 11.21 -2.04 16.80
CA SER A 322 12.03 -0.91 16.39
C SER A 322 11.41 -0.22 15.16
N LYS A 323 11.70 1.08 15.01
CA LYS A 323 11.30 1.85 13.83
C LYS A 323 11.87 1.27 12.54
N ILE A 324 13.08 0.74 12.60
CA ILE A 324 13.73 0.13 11.44
C ILE A 324 12.99 -1.15 11.02
N ASP A 325 12.71 -2.06 11.96
CA ASP A 325 12.03 -3.32 11.65
C ASP A 325 10.62 -3.07 11.11
N ALA A 326 9.92 -2.08 11.68
CA ALA A 326 8.62 -1.65 11.21
C ALA A 326 8.70 -1.07 9.78
N PHE A 327 9.70 -0.23 9.51
CA PHE A 327 9.86 0.41 8.20
C PHE A 327 10.16 -0.61 7.10
N GLN A 328 11.05 -1.57 7.39
CA GLN A 328 11.42 -2.63 6.45
C GLN A 328 10.24 -3.55 6.09
N GLN A 329 9.26 -3.68 6.98
CA GLN A 329 8.02 -4.42 6.71
C GLN A 329 6.94 -3.56 6.05
N LEU A 330 6.91 -2.25 6.31
CA LEU A 330 5.91 -1.33 5.79
C LEU A 330 6.13 -0.99 4.30
N VAL A 331 7.35 -0.62 3.93
CA VAL A 331 7.64 0.00 2.63
C VAL A 331 7.55 -0.93 1.42
N PRO A 332 8.02 -2.19 1.44
CA PRO A 332 8.10 -3.02 0.24
C PRO A 332 6.79 -3.21 -0.52
N ASP A 333 5.66 -3.29 0.19
CA ASP A 333 4.33 -3.49 -0.39
C ASP A 333 3.51 -2.19 -0.46
N SER A 334 4.16 -1.03 -0.34
CA SER A 334 3.49 0.27 -0.33
C SER A 334 3.75 1.06 -1.60
N TRP A 335 2.73 1.77 -2.06
CA TRP A 335 2.92 2.88 -2.99
C TRP A 335 3.19 4.15 -2.17
N LEU A 336 4.34 4.79 -2.38
CA LEU A 336 4.70 6.03 -1.70
C LEU A 336 4.92 7.15 -2.72
N SER A 337 4.49 8.36 -2.38
CA SER A 337 4.57 9.50 -3.28
C SER A 337 6.03 9.81 -3.68
N PRO A 338 6.33 10.01 -4.98
CA PRO A 338 7.68 10.33 -5.45
C PRO A 338 8.06 11.82 -5.25
N ILE A 339 7.16 12.62 -4.68
CA ILE A 339 7.37 14.05 -4.45
C ILE A 339 8.21 14.24 -3.18
N THR A 340 9.27 15.04 -3.27
CA THR A 340 10.23 15.24 -2.18
C THR A 340 9.57 15.73 -0.89
N GLU A 341 8.65 16.69 -0.99
CA GLU A 341 7.92 17.22 0.15
C GLU A 341 7.06 16.14 0.81
N ASN A 342 6.43 15.28 0.00
CA ASN A 342 5.58 14.19 0.49
C ASN A 342 6.42 13.07 1.13
N ALA A 343 7.61 12.78 0.58
CA ALA A 343 8.54 11.83 1.16
C ALA A 343 9.04 12.30 2.54
N GLN A 344 9.34 13.59 2.70
CA GLN A 344 9.68 14.16 4.00
C GLN A 344 8.51 14.05 4.99
N ILE A 345 7.31 14.41 4.55
CA ILE A 345 6.08 14.27 5.34
C ILE A 345 5.86 12.82 5.77
N PHE A 346 6.09 11.84 4.89
CA PHE A 346 6.00 10.43 5.21
C PHE A 346 6.99 10.00 6.29
N LEU A 347 8.27 10.42 6.17
CA LEU A 347 9.30 10.11 7.17
C LEU A 347 8.96 10.71 8.55
N ASP A 348 8.43 11.93 8.58
CA ASP A 348 8.00 12.61 9.81
C ASP A 348 6.73 11.98 10.40
N TRP A 349 5.77 11.60 9.56
CA TRP A 349 4.58 10.87 9.99
C TRP A 349 4.97 9.50 10.59
N PHE A 350 5.82 8.74 9.89
CA PHE A 350 6.27 7.42 10.33
C PHE A 350 7.04 7.47 11.66
N GLU A 351 7.85 8.52 11.89
CA GLU A 351 8.56 8.72 13.15
C GLU A 351 7.62 8.77 14.37
N ASN A 352 6.40 9.27 14.20
CA ASN A 352 5.45 9.44 15.29
C ASN A 352 4.55 8.22 15.56
N LEU A 353 4.62 7.16 14.75
CA LEU A 353 3.78 5.96 14.90
C LEU A 353 4.27 5.03 16.03
N ASN A 354 3.40 4.48 16.85
CA ASN A 354 3.74 3.31 17.64
C ASN A 354 3.70 2.07 16.73
N CYS A 355 4.70 1.21 16.83
CA CYS A 355 4.80 -0.01 16.02
C CYS A 355 4.82 -1.22 16.93
N TYR A 356 3.88 -2.15 16.75
CA TYR A 356 3.74 -3.36 17.54
C TYR A 356 3.82 -4.61 16.67
N GLN A 357 4.45 -5.66 17.17
CA GLN A 357 4.32 -7.02 16.64
C GLN A 357 3.30 -7.77 17.50
N LEU A 358 2.25 -8.29 16.86
CA LEU A 358 1.21 -9.11 17.50
C LEU A 358 1.23 -10.52 16.93
N VAL A 359 1.63 -11.50 17.74
CA VAL A 359 1.52 -12.92 17.43
C VAL A 359 0.40 -13.51 18.28
N TYR A 360 -0.52 -14.24 17.66
CA TYR A 360 -1.69 -14.77 18.37
C TYR A 360 -2.20 -16.07 17.74
N SER A 361 -2.95 -16.84 18.54
CA SER A 361 -3.74 -17.99 18.10
C SER A 361 -5.21 -17.86 18.52
N ASN A 362 -5.49 -17.21 19.65
CA ASN A 362 -6.83 -17.00 20.19
C ASN A 362 -7.41 -15.66 19.73
N ASN A 363 -8.58 -15.71 19.09
CA ASN A 363 -9.26 -14.52 18.58
C ASN A 363 -9.73 -13.57 19.68
N ALA A 364 -10.15 -14.07 20.85
CA ALA A 364 -10.61 -13.22 21.95
C ALA A 364 -9.47 -12.40 22.54
N GLU A 365 -8.30 -13.04 22.74
CA GLU A 365 -7.08 -12.38 23.21
C GLU A 365 -6.59 -11.30 22.21
N MET A 366 -6.69 -11.59 20.91
CA MET A 366 -6.37 -10.62 19.86
C MET A 366 -7.29 -9.40 19.92
N ILE A 367 -8.61 -9.61 20.04
CA ILE A 367 -9.60 -8.53 20.15
C ILE A 367 -9.34 -7.66 21.38
N GLU A 368 -9.07 -8.28 22.54
CA GLU A 368 -8.77 -7.58 23.79
C GLU A 368 -7.49 -6.75 23.70
N THR A 369 -6.44 -7.32 23.11
CA THR A 369 -5.15 -6.64 22.89
C THR A 369 -5.33 -5.41 22.00
N VAL A 370 -6.02 -5.58 20.86
CA VAL A 370 -6.31 -4.48 19.93
C VAL A 370 -7.15 -3.40 20.61
N SER A 371 -8.15 -3.78 21.40
CA SER A 371 -8.96 -2.85 22.19
C SER A 371 -8.12 -2.03 23.18
N THR A 372 -7.12 -2.65 23.80
CA THR A 372 -6.18 -2.00 24.73
C THR A 372 -5.29 -0.99 24.00
N ILE A 373 -4.81 -1.31 22.79
CA ILE A 373 -4.06 -0.37 21.93
C ILE A 373 -4.94 0.83 21.53
N PHE A 374 -6.21 0.60 21.20
CA PHE A 374 -7.14 1.69 20.92
C PHE A 374 -7.30 2.65 22.12
N LYS A 375 -7.32 2.13 23.35
CA LYS A 375 -7.41 2.96 24.57
C LYS A 375 -6.10 3.62 24.98
N ASN A 376 -4.97 3.24 24.37
CA ASN A 376 -3.60 3.62 24.77
C ASN A 376 -3.22 3.09 26.17
N ASP A 377 -3.72 1.91 26.53
CA ASP A 377 -3.56 1.30 27.86
C ASP A 377 -2.43 0.24 27.90
N LEU A 378 -1.49 0.25 26.94
CA LEU A 378 -0.49 -0.80 26.69
C LEU A 378 0.95 -0.37 26.99
#